data_AF-A0A9E2F101-F1
#
_entry.id   AF-A0A9E2F101-F1
#
_cell.length_a   1.000
_cell.length_b   1.000
_cell.length_c   1.000
_cell.angle_alpha   90.00
_cell.angle_beta   90.00
_cell.angle_gamma   90.00
#
_symmetry.space_group_name_H-M   'P 1'
#
loop_
_entity.id
_entity.type
_entity.pdbx_description
1 polymer ?
#
loop_
_entity_poly.entity_id
_entity_poly.type
_entity_poly.pdbx_seq_one_letter_code
_entity_poly.pdbx_strand_id
1 'polypeptide(L)'
;MKSLAVQSWQWLGRELDRWKDSGQTVNFWWRDDDATDAGIALDRLVGLSHKRRVPLALAVIPTGLKPGLVDLLRDDSLTCVFQHGYKHENHAAPGQRKLELGGTQTIDKSIADLEQ
;
A
#
# COMPACT_ATOMS: atom_id res chain seq x y z
N MET A 1 0.11 21.19 -7.93
CA MET A 1 0.58 19.89 -7.37
C MET A 1 2.08 19.82 -7.06
N LYS A 2 3.00 20.19 -7.96
CA LYS A 2 4.47 20.09 -7.70
C LYS A 2 4.98 20.87 -6.47
N SER A 3 4.37 22.01 -6.12
CA SER A 3 4.78 22.84 -4.98
C SER A 3 4.49 22.20 -3.61
N LEU A 4 3.39 21.43 -3.47
CA LEU A 4 3.08 20.75 -2.21
C LEU A 4 4.07 19.62 -1.92
N ALA A 5 4.46 18.83 -2.92
CA ALA A 5 5.39 17.71 -2.72
C ALA A 5 6.77 18.19 -2.22
N VAL A 6 7.29 19.29 -2.78
CA VAL A 6 8.55 19.90 -2.32
C VAL A 6 8.44 20.39 -0.88
N GLN A 7 7.30 20.97 -0.49
CA GLN A 7 7.06 21.39 0.88
C GLN A 7 6.96 20.19 1.83
N SER A 8 6.28 19.11 1.45
CA SER A 8 6.15 17.90 2.29
C SER A 8 7.52 17.28 2.62
N TRP A 9 8.44 17.17 1.65
CA TRP A 9 9.78 16.65 1.90
C TRP A 9 10.61 17.56 2.82
N GLN A 10 10.48 18.88 2.67
CA GLN A 10 11.14 19.83 3.58
C GLN A 10 10.58 19.75 5.00
N TRP A 11 9.28 19.52 5.15
CA TRP A 11 8.63 19.38 6.46
C TRP A 11 9.07 18.10 7.15
N LEU A 12 9.13 16.99 6.40
CA LEU A 12 9.68 15.74 6.89
C LEU A 12 11.13 15.94 7.35
N GLY A 13 11.99 16.54 6.51
CA GLY A 13 13.39 16.80 6.87
C GLY A 13 13.55 17.54 8.19
N ARG A 14 12.80 18.63 8.38
CA ARG A 14 12.83 19.41 9.64
C ARG A 14 12.36 18.61 10.85
N GLU A 15 11.39 17.72 10.67
CA GLU A 15 10.94 16.86 11.77
C GLU A 15 12.03 15.84 12.14
N LEU A 16 12.72 15.26 11.15
CA LEU A 16 13.83 14.34 11.42
C LEU A 16 15.02 15.03 12.11
N ASP A 17 15.30 16.28 11.74
CA ASP A 17 16.31 17.09 12.43
C ASP A 17 15.95 17.27 13.90
N ARG A 18 14.69 17.54 14.24
CA ARG A 18 14.24 17.66 15.64
C ARG A 18 14.39 16.37 16.43
N TRP A 19 14.04 15.23 15.83
CA TRP A 19 14.23 13.93 16.48
C TRP A 19 15.70 13.69 16.78
N LYS A 20 16.56 13.94 15.80
CA LYS A 20 18.02 13.85 15.96
C LYS A 20 18.54 14.78 17.06
N ASP A 21 18.10 16.04 17.09
CA ASP A 21 18.50 17.03 18.10
C ASP A 21 18.06 16.63 19.51
N SER A 22 16.95 15.88 19.62
CA SER A 22 16.48 15.31 20.88
C SER A 22 17.13 13.97 21.25
N GLY A 23 18.09 13.48 20.47
CA GLY A 23 18.76 12.19 20.69
C GLY A 23 17.86 10.97 20.41
N GLN A 24 16.77 11.14 19.67
CA GLN A 24 15.81 10.08 19.34
C GLN A 24 16.04 9.54 17.93
N THR A 25 15.76 8.25 17.75
CA THR A 25 15.81 7.56 16.46
C THR A 25 14.40 7.33 15.93
N VAL A 26 14.14 7.73 14.69
CA VAL A 26 12.87 7.48 14.01
C VAL A 26 12.90 6.08 13.39
N ASN A 27 11.88 5.28 13.69
CA ASN A 27 11.63 4.03 12.98
C ASN A 27 10.64 4.30 11.84
N PHE A 28 11.03 3.91 10.62
CA PHE A 28 10.17 4.03 9.45
C PHE A 28 9.73 2.65 8.97
N TRP A 29 8.52 2.65 8.43
CA TRP A 29 8.07 1.63 7.50
C TRP A 29 7.52 2.34 6.28
N TRP A 30 7.54 1.64 5.16
CA TRP A 30 7.07 2.14 3.87
C TRP A 30 6.24 1.06 3.21
N ARG A 31 5.30 1.51 2.38
CA ARG A 31 4.37 0.61 1.71
C ARG A 31 4.02 1.11 0.32
N ASP A 32 3.62 0.17 -0.51
CA ASP A 32 2.93 0.44 -1.78
C ASP A 32 1.55 -0.23 -1.72
N ASP A 33 0.54 0.47 -2.26
CA ASP A 33 -0.86 0.06 -2.21
C ASP A 33 -1.32 -0.42 -3.60
N ASP A 34 -2.47 -1.12 -3.65
CA ASP A 34 -3.14 -1.54 -4.89
C ASP A 34 -2.37 -2.55 -5.78
N ALA A 35 -1.45 -3.33 -5.21
CA ALA A 35 -0.75 -4.36 -5.97
C ALA A 35 -1.71 -5.48 -6.42
N THR A 36 -1.69 -5.77 -7.73
CA THR A 36 -2.48 -6.84 -8.35
C THR A 36 -1.66 -7.78 -9.22
N ASP A 37 -0.59 -7.26 -9.84
CA ASP A 37 0.27 -8.01 -10.76
C ASP A 37 1.72 -7.52 -10.64
N ALA A 38 2.65 -8.29 -11.18
CA ALA A 38 4.02 -7.82 -11.40
C ALA A 38 4.07 -6.77 -12.53
N GLY A 39 5.15 -6.00 -12.56
CA GLY A 39 5.37 -4.99 -13.58
C GLY A 39 6.58 -4.11 -13.25
N ILE A 40 7.02 -3.34 -14.23
CA ILE A 40 8.30 -2.59 -14.18
C ILE A 40 8.44 -1.73 -12.90
N ALA A 41 7.36 -1.10 -12.46
CA ALA A 41 7.37 -0.28 -11.25
C ALA A 41 7.56 -1.11 -9.98
N LEU A 42 6.82 -2.22 -9.86
CA LEU A 42 6.89 -3.12 -8.72
C LEU A 42 8.22 -3.87 -8.68
N ASP A 43 8.71 -4.35 -9.83
CA ASP A 43 10.03 -4.98 -9.95
C ASP A 43 11.14 -4.04 -9.45
N ARG A 44 11.05 -2.76 -9.84
CA ARG A 44 11.97 -1.73 -9.36
C ARG A 44 11.84 -1.51 -7.86
N LEU A 45 10.63 -1.49 -7.33
CA LEU A 45 10.38 -1.27 -5.91
C LEU A 45 10.94 -2.42 -5.05
N VAL A 46 10.67 -3.67 -5.44
CA VAL A 46 11.25 -4.88 -4.83
C VAL A 46 12.78 -4.83 -4.92
N GLY A 47 13.33 -4.50 -6.10
CA GLY A 47 14.78 -4.34 -6.26
C GLY A 47 15.39 -3.25 -5.36
N LEU A 48 14.67 -2.15 -5.10
CA LEU A 48 15.09 -1.11 -4.17
C LEU A 48 15.07 -1.60 -2.72
N SER A 49 14.03 -2.33 -2.32
CA SER A 49 13.93 -2.99 -1.00
C SER A 49 15.16 -3.85 -0.73
N HIS A 50 15.51 -4.74 -1.67
CA HIS A 50 16.72 -5.59 -1.58
C HIS A 50 18.01 -4.79 -1.53
N LYS A 51 18.18 -3.84 -2.46
CA LYS A 51 19.39 -3.02 -2.55
C LYS A 51 19.63 -2.21 -1.27
N ARG A 52 18.58 -1.77 -0.59
CA ARG A 52 18.65 -0.98 0.64
C ARG A 52 18.53 -1.81 1.91
N ARG A 53 18.19 -3.11 1.80
CA ARG A 53 17.89 -4.00 2.92
C ARG A 53 16.81 -3.43 3.84
N VAL A 54 15.77 -2.84 3.25
CA VAL A 54 14.64 -2.26 3.98
C VAL A 54 13.38 -3.03 3.59
N PRO A 55 12.73 -3.75 4.52
CA PRO A 55 11.54 -4.54 4.21
C PRO A 55 10.45 -3.72 3.54
N LEU A 56 9.81 -4.27 2.51
CA LEU A 56 8.70 -3.66 1.79
C LEU A 56 7.38 -4.19 2.34
N ALA A 57 6.48 -3.31 2.73
CA ALA A 57 5.10 -3.68 3.01
C ALA A 57 4.30 -3.51 1.70
N LEU A 58 3.67 -4.57 1.18
CA LEU A 58 2.89 -4.52 -0.05
C LEU A 58 1.41 -4.82 0.19
N ALA A 59 0.55 -3.84 -0.10
CA ALA A 59 -0.90 -3.99 -0.02
C ALA A 59 -1.45 -4.61 -1.31
N VAL A 60 -2.02 -5.81 -1.23
CA VAL A 60 -2.49 -6.57 -2.39
C VAL A 60 -4.02 -6.62 -2.41
N ILE A 61 -4.63 -6.36 -3.57
CA ILE A 61 -6.08 -6.50 -3.77
C ILE A 61 -6.38 -7.97 -4.14
N PRO A 62 -7.05 -8.75 -3.28
CA PRO A 62 -7.22 -10.19 -3.47
C PRO A 62 -7.88 -10.59 -4.79
N THR A 63 -8.99 -9.97 -5.19
CA THR A 63 -9.67 -10.35 -6.43
C THR A 63 -8.93 -9.92 -7.69
N GLY A 64 -7.99 -8.99 -7.55
CA GLY A 64 -7.13 -8.53 -8.64
C GLY A 64 -5.84 -9.36 -8.77
N LEU A 65 -5.57 -10.27 -7.82
CA LEU A 65 -4.31 -11.02 -7.77
C LEU A 65 -4.08 -11.84 -9.05
N LYS A 66 -2.93 -11.60 -9.68
CA LYS A 66 -2.49 -12.33 -10.88
C LYS A 66 -1.26 -13.19 -10.61
N PRO A 67 -1.03 -14.24 -11.42
CA PRO A 67 0.11 -15.14 -11.24
C PRO A 67 1.47 -14.44 -11.22
N GLY A 68 1.64 -13.37 -12.01
CA GLY A 68 2.91 -12.63 -12.07
C GLY A 68 3.35 -12.07 -10.70
N LEU A 69 2.40 -11.60 -9.90
CA LEU A 69 2.70 -11.13 -8.54
C LEU A 69 3.12 -12.26 -7.61
N VAL A 70 2.49 -13.43 -7.74
CA VAL A 70 2.85 -14.63 -6.96
C VAL A 70 4.25 -15.08 -7.34
N ASP A 71 4.56 -15.13 -8.63
CA ASP A 71 5.87 -15.57 -9.12
C ASP A 71 6.99 -14.59 -8.72
N LEU A 72 6.72 -13.28 -8.72
CA LEU A 72 7.65 -12.26 -8.25
C LEU A 72 7.97 -12.41 -6.74
N LEU A 73 6.98 -12.77 -5.93
CA LEU A 73 7.09 -12.74 -4.46
C LEU A 73 7.29 -14.10 -3.79
N ARG A 74 7.19 -15.21 -4.54
CA ARG A 74 7.17 -16.59 -3.99
C ARG A 74 8.29 -16.89 -3.00
N ASP A 75 9.51 -16.44 -3.32
CA ASP A 75 10.71 -16.68 -2.51
C ASP A 75 11.28 -15.36 -1.94
N ASP A 76 10.47 -14.30 -1.95
CA ASP A 76 10.90 -12.98 -1.48
C ASP A 76 10.79 -12.89 0.05
N SER A 77 11.93 -12.71 0.71
CA SER A 77 12.02 -12.66 2.18
C SER A 77 11.93 -11.25 2.77
N LEU A 78 11.94 -10.20 1.93
CA LEU A 78 11.92 -8.81 2.37
C LEU A 78 10.56 -8.14 2.16
N THR A 79 9.64 -8.77 1.44
CA THR A 79 8.31 -8.24 1.16
C THR A 79 7.28 -8.91 2.07
N CYS A 80 6.61 -8.09 2.88
CA CYS A 80 5.46 -8.49 3.67
C CYS A 80 4.18 -8.12 2.92
N VAL A 81 3.39 -9.13 2.54
CA VAL A 81 2.11 -8.95 1.86
C VAL A 81 0.98 -8.80 2.89
N PHE A 82 0.14 -7.79 2.71
CA PHE A 82 -1.10 -7.62 3.46
C PHE A 82 -2.27 -7.35 2.52
N GLN A 83 -3.45 -7.78 2.94
CA GLN A 83 -4.68 -7.60 2.17
C GLN A 83 -5.10 -6.11 2.14
N HIS A 84 -5.41 -5.60 0.95
CA HIS A 84 -5.88 -4.24 0.72
C HIS A 84 -7.35 -4.20 0.26
N GLY A 85 -8.27 -4.41 1.21
CA GLY A 85 -9.67 -4.62 0.86
C GLY A 85 -9.89 -5.99 0.22
N TYR A 86 -10.95 -6.16 -0.56
CA TYR A 86 -11.24 -7.42 -1.28
C TYR A 86 -11.20 -7.23 -2.80
N LYS A 87 -12.05 -6.34 -3.33
CA LYS A 87 -12.12 -5.90 -4.72
C LYS A 87 -11.60 -4.50 -4.96
N HIS A 88 -11.48 -3.71 -3.89
CA HIS A 88 -11.15 -2.29 -3.91
C HIS A 88 -12.12 -1.44 -4.76
N GLU A 89 -13.37 -1.90 -4.86
CA GLU A 89 -14.46 -1.18 -5.54
C GLU A 89 -15.10 -0.15 -4.59
N ASN A 90 -15.55 0.97 -5.14
CA ASN A 90 -16.18 2.04 -4.34
C ASN A 90 -17.71 1.90 -4.38
N HIS A 91 -18.30 1.66 -3.22
CA HIS A 91 -19.74 1.55 -3.02
C HIS A 91 -20.31 2.72 -2.21
N ALA A 92 -19.55 3.81 -2.06
CA ALA A 92 -20.03 5.03 -1.42
C ALA A 92 -21.13 5.71 -2.23
N ALA A 93 -22.13 6.27 -1.54
CA ALA A 93 -23.09 7.17 -2.16
C ALA A 93 -22.39 8.40 -2.78
N PRO A 94 -22.96 9.03 -3.82
CA PRO A 94 -22.35 10.20 -4.46
C PRO A 94 -21.99 11.29 -3.45
N GLY A 95 -20.76 11.80 -3.55
CA GLY A 95 -20.24 12.85 -2.67
C GLY A 95 -19.78 12.37 -1.29
N GLN A 96 -19.92 11.09 -0.96
CA GLN A 96 -19.42 10.53 0.30
C GLN A 96 -17.98 10.02 0.16
N ARG A 97 -17.33 9.81 1.32
CA ARG A 97 -16.00 9.20 1.37
C ARG A 97 -16.07 7.79 0.76
N LYS A 98 -15.09 7.45 -0.08
CA LYS A 98 -14.97 6.12 -0.66
C LYS A 98 -15.01 5.04 0.41
N LEU A 99 -15.77 4.00 0.16
CA LEU A 99 -15.93 2.86 1.06
C LEU A 99 -16.21 1.62 0.21
N GLU A 100 -15.57 0.51 0.57
CA GLU A 100 -15.75 -0.76 -0.12
C GLU A 100 -16.90 -1.58 0.47
N LEU A 101 -17.02 -1.61 1.80
CA LEU A 101 -18.07 -2.38 2.47
C LEU A 101 -19.19 -1.44 2.94
N GLY A 102 -20.39 -1.64 2.42
CA GLY A 102 -21.60 -0.87 2.76
C GLY A 102 -21.97 0.23 1.76
N GLY A 103 -22.39 1.38 2.27
CA GLY A 103 -22.81 2.52 1.43
C GLY A 103 -24.09 2.21 0.67
N THR A 104 -24.01 2.14 -0.66
CA THR A 104 -25.14 1.72 -1.50
C THR A 104 -25.26 0.19 -1.61
N GLN A 105 -24.29 -0.57 -1.11
CA GLN A 105 -24.32 -2.04 -1.11
C GLN A 105 -24.87 -2.58 0.22
N THR A 106 -25.67 -3.64 0.13
CA THR A 106 -26.21 -4.34 1.31
C THR A 106 -25.16 -5.23 1.96
N ILE A 107 -25.37 -5.55 3.25
CA ILE A 107 -24.52 -6.50 3.98
C ILE A 107 -24.56 -7.88 3.31
N ASP A 108 -25.75 -8.39 2.95
CA ASP A 108 -25.90 -9.69 2.28
C ASP A 108 -25.11 -9.78 0.98
N LYS A 109 -25.11 -8.70 0.19
CA LYS A 109 -24.33 -8.66 -1.05
C LYS A 109 -22.82 -8.61 -0.78
N SER A 110 -22.40 -7.99 0.32
CA SER A 110 -20.98 -7.98 0.73
C SER A 110 -20.54 -9.35 1.22
N ILE A 111 -21.38 -10.06 1.97
CA ILE A 111 -21.13 -11.44 2.42
C ILE A 111 -21.03 -12.38 1.23
N ALA A 112 -22.01 -12.34 0.31
CA ALA A 112 -22.00 -13.19 -0.88
C ALA A 112 -20.80 -12.95 -1.81
N ASP A 113 -20.20 -11.75 -1.77
CA ASP A 113 -18.98 -11.45 -2.50
C ASP A 113 -17.74 -12.08 -1.84
N LEU A 114 -17.70 -12.18 -0.51
CA LEU A 114 -16.58 -12.75 0.25
C LEU A 114 -16.61 -14.28 0.36
N GLU A 115 -17.74 -14.92 0.11
CA GLU A 115 -17.93 -16.39 0.17
C GLU A 115 -17.50 -17.14 -1.11
N GLN A 116 -16.94 -16.44 -2.11
CA GLN A 116 -16.46 -17.03 -3.38
C GLN A 116 -15.07 -17.64 -3.24
#